data_AF-A0A7Z3CCU3-F1
#
_entry.id   AF-A0A7Z3CCU3-F1
#
_cell.length_a   1.000
_cell.length_b   1.000
_cell.length_c   1.000
_cell.angle_alpha   90.00
_cell.angle_beta   90.00
_cell.angle_gamma   90.00
#
_symmetry.space_group_name_H-M   'P 1'
#
loop_
_entity.id
_entity.type
_entity.pdbx_description
1 polymer ?
#
loop_
_entity_poly.entity_id
_entity_poly.type
_entity_poly.pdbx_seq_one_letter_code
_entity_poly.pdbx_strand_id
1 'polypeptide(L)'
;MGIAANELCQYVIRPTLVYLNRHSASAEALLLGIAASQSALGAALHDRRGHGLYRIGEHRHQALWDDYLARDPDLASLVRGLASQHAFLGGPHLELTVNLRYSTAIAWMLVEEQATSLPAADDLLALARIWRQIFNPQGRLRDFTHAWHTCIDQKLPQAS
;
A
#
# COMPACT_ATOMS: atom_id res chain seq x y z
N MET A 1 -11.59 -14.23 6.19
CA MET A 1 -11.06 -13.18 7.09
C MET A 1 -9.84 -12.57 6.42
N GLY A 2 -9.70 -11.25 6.45
CA GLY A 2 -8.46 -10.57 6.05
C GLY A 2 -7.42 -10.58 7.18
N ILE A 3 -6.27 -9.96 6.94
CA ILE A 3 -5.21 -9.76 7.94
C ILE A 3 -5.70 -8.76 8.99
N ALA A 4 -5.38 -8.97 10.27
CA ALA A 4 -5.72 -7.98 11.29
C ALA A 4 -4.94 -6.67 11.06
N ALA A 5 -5.60 -5.53 11.24
CA ALA A 5 -5.02 -4.22 10.94
C ALA A 5 -3.72 -3.95 11.73
N ASN A 6 -3.71 -4.32 13.02
CA ASN A 6 -2.54 -4.20 13.88
C ASN A 6 -1.38 -5.09 13.40
N GLU A 7 -1.65 -6.34 13.02
CA GLU A 7 -0.63 -7.28 12.54
C GLU A 7 -0.07 -6.84 11.19
N LEU A 8 -0.92 -6.41 10.26
CA LEU A 8 -0.48 -5.88 8.98
C LEU A 8 0.43 -4.66 9.17
N CYS A 9 0.04 -3.74 10.05
CA CYS A 9 0.84 -2.57 10.34
C CYS A 9 2.18 -2.94 10.99
N GLN A 10 2.15 -3.75 12.05
CA GLN A 10 3.32 -4.10 12.86
C GLN A 10 4.34 -4.97 12.11
N TYR A 11 3.87 -5.95 11.34
CA TYR A 11 4.74 -6.98 10.75
C TYR A 11 5.05 -6.76 9.27
N VAL A 12 4.30 -5.91 8.57
CA VAL A 12 4.51 -5.65 7.14
C VAL A 12 4.76 -4.18 6.85
N ILE A 13 3.82 -3.29 7.20
CA ILE A 13 3.90 -1.88 6.78
C ILE A 13 5.05 -1.16 7.47
N ARG A 14 5.09 -1.17 8.80
CA ARG A 14 6.13 -0.52 9.59
C ARG A 14 7.54 -1.00 9.22
N PRO A 15 7.84 -2.31 9.21
CA PRO A 15 9.18 -2.78 8.88
C PRO A 15 9.59 -2.43 7.44
N THR A 16 8.64 -2.40 6.50
CA THR A 16 8.93 -2.02 5.11
C THR A 16 9.25 -0.53 4.99
N LEU A 17 8.48 0.34 5.64
CA LEU A 17 8.76 1.77 5.66
C LEU A 17 10.07 2.11 6.37
N VAL A 18 10.39 1.41 7.47
CA VAL A 18 11.69 1.56 8.16
C VAL A 18 12.83 1.14 7.24
N TYR A 19 12.70 0.01 6.54
CA TYR A 19 13.69 -0.46 5.57
C TYR A 19 13.95 0.55 4.44
N LEU A 20 12.90 1.23 3.97
CA LEU A 20 12.99 2.28 2.95
C LEU A 20 13.47 3.64 3.50
N ASN A 21 13.66 3.77 4.82
CA ASN A 21 13.90 5.04 5.50
C ASN A 21 12.82 6.10 5.20
N ARG A 22 11.55 5.69 5.27
CA ARG A 22 10.35 6.51 4.99
C ARG A 22 9.26 6.38 6.08
N HIS A 23 9.64 5.86 7.24
CA HIS A 23 8.70 5.62 8.33
C HIS A 23 8.16 6.91 8.94
N SER A 24 6.83 7.03 8.98
CA SER A 24 6.08 8.02 9.74
C SER A 24 4.70 7.47 10.09
N ALA A 25 4.05 7.99 11.14
CA ALA A 25 2.69 7.59 11.50
C ALA A 25 1.69 7.84 10.35
N SER A 26 1.87 8.93 9.61
CA SER A 26 1.02 9.26 8.45
C SER A 26 1.22 8.27 7.30
N ALA A 27 2.45 7.82 7.03
CA ALA A 27 2.71 6.82 6.00
C ALA A 27 2.09 5.46 6.36
N GLU A 28 2.19 5.05 7.63
CA GLU A 28 1.55 3.84 8.14
C GLU A 28 0.03 3.90 8.00
N ALA A 29 -0.58 4.99 8.48
CA ALA A 29 -2.02 5.22 8.39
C ALA A 29 -2.49 5.20 6.94
N LEU A 30 -1.80 5.91 6.04
CA LEU A 30 -2.14 5.95 4.61
C LEU A 30 -2.15 4.54 4.00
N LEU A 31 -1.05 3.79 4.15
CA LEU A 31 -0.93 2.45 3.57
C LEU A 31 -1.97 1.48 4.17
N LEU A 32 -2.22 1.56 5.46
CA LEU A 32 -3.23 0.73 6.12
C LEU A 32 -4.64 1.05 5.59
N GLY A 33 -4.97 2.34 5.43
CA GLY A 33 -6.23 2.78 4.85
C GLY A 33 -6.40 2.39 3.38
N ILE A 34 -5.33 2.45 2.57
CA ILE A 34 -5.35 1.98 1.18
C ILE A 34 -5.63 0.47 1.15
N ALA A 35 -4.94 -0.33 1.97
CA ALA A 35 -5.16 -1.78 2.04
C ALA A 35 -6.59 -2.13 2.48
N ALA A 36 -7.15 -1.41 3.46
CA ALA A 36 -8.54 -1.56 3.87
C ALA A 36 -9.50 -1.26 2.71
N SER A 37 -9.28 -0.16 2.01
CA SER A 37 -10.16 0.31 0.93
C SER A 37 -10.10 -0.54 -0.33
N GLN A 38 -8.93 -1.10 -0.65
CA GLN A 38 -8.69 -1.84 -1.89
C GLN A 38 -9.01 -3.34 -1.79
N SER A 39 -8.81 -3.94 -0.62
CA SER A 39 -8.94 -5.40 -0.46
C SER A 39 -9.54 -5.83 0.87
N ALA A 40 -10.06 -4.91 1.68
CA ALA A 40 -10.48 -5.19 3.06
C ALA A 40 -9.39 -5.91 3.85
N LEU A 41 -8.17 -5.36 3.80
CA LEU A 41 -6.96 -5.92 4.43
C LEU A 41 -6.65 -7.35 3.95
N GLY A 42 -6.83 -7.61 2.66
CA GLY A 42 -6.57 -8.92 2.04
C GLY A 42 -7.70 -9.94 2.15
N ALA A 43 -8.90 -9.56 2.64
CA ALA A 43 -10.07 -10.44 2.57
C ALA A 43 -10.59 -10.63 1.12
N ALA A 44 -10.39 -9.63 0.28
CA ALA A 44 -10.78 -9.62 -1.13
C ALA A 44 -9.54 -9.40 -2.00
N LEU A 45 -8.79 -10.48 -2.29
CA LEU A 45 -7.59 -10.47 -3.15
C LEU A 45 -7.87 -10.87 -4.61
N HIS A 46 -9.02 -11.48 -4.90
CA HIS A 46 -9.37 -11.89 -6.27
C HIS A 46 -10.40 -10.93 -6.88
N ASP A 47 -9.98 -10.12 -7.86
CA ASP A 47 -10.83 -9.29 -8.73
C ASP A 47 -9.98 -8.80 -9.91
N ARG A 48 -10.60 -8.41 -11.02
CA ARG A 48 -9.97 -7.90 -12.25
C ARG A 48 -9.32 -6.51 -12.10
N ARG A 49 -9.40 -5.90 -10.91
CA ARG A 49 -8.98 -4.51 -10.66
C ARG A 49 -7.48 -4.32 -10.43
N GLY A 50 -6.73 -5.39 -10.15
CA GLY A 50 -5.29 -5.34 -9.92
C GLY A 50 -4.81 -6.38 -8.91
N HIS A 51 -3.51 -6.37 -8.66
CA HIS A 51 -2.81 -7.41 -7.91
C HIS A 51 -2.72 -7.12 -6.41
N GLY A 52 -2.93 -8.17 -5.61
CA GLY A 52 -2.64 -8.21 -4.18
C GLY A 52 -3.37 -7.21 -3.28
N LEU A 53 -2.72 -6.92 -2.15
CA LEU A 53 -3.25 -6.14 -1.03
C LEU A 53 -3.70 -4.73 -1.43
N TYR A 54 -2.96 -4.08 -2.33
CA TYR A 54 -3.16 -2.70 -2.75
C TYR A 54 -3.87 -2.55 -4.10
N ARG A 55 -4.20 -3.67 -4.77
CA ARG A 55 -4.82 -3.71 -6.11
C ARG A 55 -4.06 -2.87 -7.13
N ILE A 56 -2.75 -3.09 -7.22
CA ILE A 56 -1.89 -2.37 -8.16
C ILE A 56 -2.01 -3.01 -9.54
N GLY A 57 -2.29 -2.19 -10.56
CA GLY A 57 -2.38 -2.63 -11.95
C GLY A 57 -1.00 -2.83 -12.60
N GLU A 58 -0.92 -3.76 -13.55
CA GLU A 58 0.35 -4.14 -14.20
C GLU A 58 1.05 -2.96 -14.89
N HIS A 59 0.31 -2.18 -15.66
CA HIS A 59 0.83 -0.97 -16.32
C HIS A 59 1.43 0.03 -15.32
N ARG A 60 0.79 0.23 -14.17
CA ARG A 60 1.28 1.17 -13.16
C ARG A 60 2.52 0.64 -12.45
N HIS A 61 2.56 -0.67 -12.19
CA HIS A 61 3.75 -1.31 -11.66
C HIS A 61 4.94 -1.17 -12.61
N GLN A 62 4.72 -1.43 -13.90
CA GLN A 62 5.75 -1.29 -14.92
C GLN A 62 6.22 0.17 -15.07
N ALA A 63 5.30 1.11 -15.22
CA ALA A 63 5.63 2.54 -15.34
C ALA A 63 6.41 3.05 -14.11
N LEU A 64 6.06 2.60 -12.90
CA LEU A 64 6.82 2.96 -11.71
C LEU A 64 8.29 2.50 -11.81
N TRP A 65 8.54 1.28 -12.31
CA TRP A 65 9.90 0.79 -12.51
C TRP A 65 10.64 1.56 -13.59
N ASP A 66 10.01 1.71 -14.75
CA ASP A 66 10.62 2.27 -15.96
C ASP A 66 10.84 3.79 -15.83
N ASP A 67 9.93 4.51 -15.16
CA ASP A 67 9.93 5.97 -15.11
C ASP A 67 10.39 6.54 -13.77
N TYR A 68 9.98 5.96 -12.62
CA TYR A 68 10.31 6.50 -11.30
C TYR A 68 11.58 5.87 -10.71
N LEU A 69 11.58 4.55 -10.53
CA LEU A 69 12.70 3.85 -9.90
C LEU A 69 13.96 3.88 -10.78
N ALA A 70 13.84 3.85 -12.11
CA ALA A 70 14.99 3.96 -13.00
C ALA A 70 15.81 5.26 -12.82
N ARG A 71 15.23 6.32 -12.23
CA ARG A 71 15.92 7.58 -11.95
C ARG A 71 16.81 7.54 -10.70
N ASP A 72 16.62 6.56 -9.83
CA ASP A 72 17.38 6.38 -8.59
C ASP A 72 17.80 4.91 -8.45
N PRO A 73 19.00 4.54 -8.94
CA PRO A 73 19.48 3.16 -8.92
C PRO A 73 19.58 2.54 -7.52
N ASP A 74 19.87 3.36 -6.50
CA ASP A 74 19.98 2.87 -5.12
C ASP A 74 18.61 2.51 -4.57
N LEU A 75 17.60 3.37 -4.81
CA LEU A 75 16.22 3.09 -4.44
C LEU A 75 15.66 1.90 -5.23
N ALA A 76 15.93 1.82 -6.53
CA ALA A 76 15.55 0.69 -7.38
C ALA A 76 16.13 -0.63 -6.85
N SER A 77 17.41 -0.63 -6.48
CA SER A 77 18.08 -1.78 -5.87
C SER A 77 17.45 -2.18 -4.54
N LEU A 78 17.17 -1.20 -3.67
CA LEU A 78 16.53 -1.41 -2.38
C LEU A 78 15.13 -2.05 -2.53
N VAL A 79 14.29 -1.54 -3.42
CA VAL A 79 12.96 -2.10 -3.71
C VAL A 79 13.08 -3.47 -4.38
N ARG A 80 14.02 -3.64 -5.32
CA ARG A 80 14.24 -4.93 -6.02
C ARG A 80 14.69 -6.02 -5.06
N GLY A 81 15.46 -5.67 -4.03
CA GLY A 81 15.92 -6.57 -2.98
C GLY A 81 14.81 -7.15 -2.11
N LEU A 82 13.61 -6.54 -2.11
CA LEU A 82 12.43 -7.09 -1.45
C LEU A 82 11.72 -8.16 -2.28
N ALA A 83 11.83 -8.13 -3.61
CA ALA A 83 11.23 -9.12 -4.50
C ALA A 83 12.08 -10.40 -4.57
N SER A 84 11.46 -11.53 -4.95
CA SER A 84 12.23 -12.75 -5.19
C SER A 84 13.26 -12.56 -6.31
N GLN A 85 14.36 -13.29 -6.24
CA GLN A 85 15.41 -13.20 -7.25
C GLN A 85 14.95 -13.81 -8.57
N HIS A 86 14.45 -15.05 -8.55
CA HIS A 86 14.10 -15.81 -9.74
C HIS A 86 12.67 -15.55 -10.24
N ALA A 87 11.66 -15.59 -9.36
CA ALA A 87 10.27 -15.52 -9.81
C ALA A 87 9.90 -14.13 -10.35
N PHE A 88 10.54 -13.07 -9.84
CA PHE A 88 10.36 -11.72 -10.36
C PHE A 88 10.71 -11.59 -11.84
N LEU A 89 11.74 -12.29 -12.33
CA LEU A 89 12.15 -12.20 -13.75
C LEU A 89 11.16 -12.85 -14.70
N GLY A 90 10.44 -13.89 -14.25
CA GLY A 90 9.43 -14.59 -15.05
C GLY A 90 8.01 -14.04 -14.90
N GLY A 91 7.73 -13.32 -13.80
CA GLY A 91 6.40 -12.81 -13.49
C GLY A 91 6.43 -11.70 -12.44
N PRO A 92 6.94 -10.50 -12.77
CA PRO A 92 7.19 -9.45 -11.78
C PRO A 92 5.91 -8.95 -11.10
N HIS A 93 4.78 -9.00 -11.80
CA HIS A 93 3.48 -8.57 -11.24
C HIS A 93 2.94 -9.54 -10.18
N LEU A 94 3.33 -10.82 -10.21
CA LEU A 94 2.86 -11.81 -9.24
C LEU A 94 3.32 -11.46 -7.83
N GLU A 95 4.48 -10.82 -7.70
CA GLU A 95 5.05 -10.36 -6.42
C GLU A 95 4.15 -9.39 -5.69
N LEU A 96 3.39 -8.57 -6.41
CA LEU A 96 2.39 -7.67 -5.81
C LEU A 96 1.32 -8.45 -5.05
N THR A 97 1.06 -9.70 -5.43
CA THR A 97 0.08 -10.58 -4.80
C THR A 97 0.70 -11.45 -3.70
N VAL A 98 1.87 -12.05 -3.95
CA VAL A 98 2.44 -13.07 -3.05
C VAL A 98 3.42 -12.52 -2.01
N ASN A 99 3.93 -11.31 -2.21
CA ASN A 99 4.96 -10.72 -1.36
C ASN A 99 4.49 -9.39 -0.76
N LEU A 100 3.97 -9.45 0.46
CA LEU A 100 3.35 -8.30 1.12
C LEU A 100 4.33 -7.15 1.33
N ARG A 101 5.61 -7.42 1.64
CA ARG A 101 6.62 -6.36 1.81
C ARG A 101 6.91 -5.65 0.50
N TYR A 102 7.10 -6.42 -0.57
CA TYR A 102 7.29 -5.86 -1.91
C TYR A 102 6.07 -5.05 -2.37
N SER A 103 4.86 -5.62 -2.23
CA SER A 103 3.60 -4.95 -2.56
C SER A 103 3.44 -3.63 -1.80
N THR A 104 3.81 -3.61 -0.51
CA THR A 104 3.82 -2.40 0.33
C THR A 104 4.82 -1.38 -0.15
N ALA A 105 6.04 -1.80 -0.51
CA ALA A 105 7.06 -0.91 -1.03
C ALA A 105 6.60 -0.25 -2.33
N ILE A 106 6.06 -1.01 -3.29
CA ILE A 106 5.52 -0.47 -4.55
C ILE A 106 4.35 0.47 -4.29
N ALA A 107 3.44 0.13 -3.38
CA ALA A 107 2.35 1.03 -3.01
C ALA A 107 2.86 2.37 -2.47
N TRP A 108 3.91 2.33 -1.62
CA TRP A 108 4.54 3.54 -1.09
C TRP A 108 5.26 4.36 -2.17
N MET A 109 5.99 3.71 -3.08
CA MET A 109 6.65 4.38 -4.21
C MET A 109 5.66 5.10 -5.11
N LEU A 110 4.47 4.53 -5.36
CA LEU A 110 3.39 5.22 -6.10
C LEU A 110 2.86 6.47 -5.39
N VAL A 111 2.96 6.53 -4.06
CA VAL A 111 2.63 7.74 -3.28
C VAL A 111 3.75 8.77 -3.40
N GLU A 112 5.01 8.36 -3.24
CA GLU A 112 6.16 9.26 -3.34
C GLU A 112 6.35 9.83 -4.75
N GLU A 113 6.06 9.05 -5.79
CA GLU A 113 6.10 9.52 -7.19
C GLU A 113 5.23 10.76 -7.42
N GLN A 114 4.09 10.87 -6.73
CA GLN A 114 3.20 12.04 -6.83
C GLN A 114 3.63 13.21 -5.94
N ALA A 115 4.80 13.14 -5.30
CA ALA A 115 5.39 14.18 -4.46
C ALA A 115 4.40 14.82 -3.47
N THR A 116 3.48 14.02 -2.94
CA THR A 116 2.38 14.53 -2.13
C THR A 116 2.81 14.68 -0.69
N SER A 117 2.60 15.88 -0.13
CA SER A 117 2.81 16.10 1.32
C SER A 117 1.83 15.25 2.11
N LEU A 118 2.34 14.45 3.05
CA LEU A 118 1.49 13.61 3.87
C LEU A 118 0.71 14.49 4.87
N PRO A 119 -0.62 14.30 4.98
CA PRO A 119 -1.40 14.95 6.03
C PRO A 119 -1.12 14.30 7.39
N ALA A 120 -1.74 14.83 8.43
CA ALA A 120 -1.73 14.18 9.75
C ALA A 120 -2.37 12.78 9.68
N ALA A 121 -1.90 11.87 10.52
CA ALA A 121 -2.32 10.46 10.49
C ALA A 121 -3.80 10.25 10.84
N ASP A 122 -4.41 11.20 11.56
CA ASP A 122 -5.81 11.22 11.97
C ASP A 122 -6.72 12.00 11.01
N ASP A 123 -6.17 12.71 10.00
CA ASP A 123 -6.96 13.36 8.95
C ASP A 123 -7.35 12.37 7.85
N LEU A 124 -8.33 11.51 8.17
CA LEU A 124 -8.82 10.46 7.27
C LEU A 124 -9.34 11.03 5.94
N LEU A 125 -9.88 12.25 5.92
CA LEU A 125 -10.39 12.86 4.70
C LEU A 125 -9.24 13.29 3.78
N ALA A 126 -8.16 13.85 4.32
CA ALA A 126 -6.97 14.16 3.53
C ALA A 126 -6.28 12.88 3.02
N LEU A 127 -6.17 11.84 3.86
CA LEU A 127 -5.66 10.53 3.43
C LEU A 127 -6.52 9.92 2.31
N ALA A 128 -7.86 10.02 2.41
CA ALA A 128 -8.78 9.57 1.37
C ALA A 128 -8.58 10.29 0.04
N ARG A 129 -8.19 11.58 0.06
CA ARG A 129 -7.90 12.33 -1.18
C ARG A 129 -6.68 11.75 -1.90
N ILE A 130 -5.62 11.44 -1.15
CA ILE A 130 -4.43 10.77 -1.69
C ILE A 130 -4.81 9.39 -2.24
N TRP A 131 -5.50 8.56 -1.46
CA TRP A 131 -5.96 7.26 -1.96
C TRP A 131 -6.77 7.37 -3.25
N ARG A 132 -7.73 8.30 -3.33
CA ARG A 132 -8.55 8.49 -4.53
C ARG A 132 -7.69 8.89 -5.72
N GLN A 133 -6.82 9.88 -5.55
CA GLN A 133 -5.95 10.35 -6.63
C GLN A 133 -5.06 9.25 -7.19
N ILE A 134 -4.49 8.43 -6.29
CA ILE A 134 -3.45 7.48 -6.67
C ILE A 134 -4.01 6.10 -6.99
N PHE A 135 -4.92 5.56 -6.17
CA PHE A 135 -5.31 4.15 -6.22
C PHE A 135 -6.72 3.90 -6.76
N ASN A 136 -7.62 4.89 -6.65
CA ASN A 136 -8.98 4.76 -7.15
C ASN A 136 -9.58 6.10 -7.60
N PRO A 137 -9.21 6.63 -8.78
CA PRO A 137 -9.62 7.97 -9.24
C PRO A 137 -11.14 8.18 -9.32
N GLN A 138 -11.90 7.11 -9.52
CA GLN A 138 -13.37 7.12 -9.59
C GLN A 138 -14.03 6.84 -8.23
N GLY A 139 -13.23 6.53 -7.20
CA GLY A 139 -13.70 6.23 -5.85
C GLY A 139 -14.25 7.46 -5.12
N ARG A 140 -15.13 7.22 -4.15
CA ARG A 140 -15.66 8.29 -3.29
C ARG A 140 -14.84 8.34 -2.01
N LEU A 141 -14.55 9.54 -1.49
CA LEU A 141 -13.77 9.70 -0.25
C LEU A 141 -14.39 8.94 0.93
N ARG A 142 -15.73 8.86 0.97
CA ARG A 142 -16.47 8.10 1.99
C ARG A 142 -16.21 6.60 1.96
N ASP A 143 -15.81 6.04 0.81
CA ASP A 143 -15.54 4.61 0.69
C ASP A 143 -14.27 4.27 1.48
N PHE A 144 -13.29 5.16 1.47
CA PHE A 144 -12.07 5.06 2.27
C PHE A 144 -12.37 5.16 3.77
N THR A 145 -13.13 6.19 4.19
CA THR A 145 -13.46 6.36 5.62
C THR A 145 -14.33 5.22 6.13
N HIS A 146 -15.26 4.70 5.32
CA HIS A 146 -16.05 3.52 5.68
C HIS A 146 -15.18 2.26 5.84
N ALA A 147 -14.26 2.03 4.90
CA ALA A 147 -13.32 0.92 5.00
C ALA A 147 -12.42 1.03 6.23
N TRP A 148 -11.99 2.26 6.57
CA TRP A 148 -11.25 2.55 7.80
C TRP A 148 -12.02 2.09 9.04
N HIS A 149 -13.24 2.59 9.24
CA HIS A 149 -14.03 2.26 10.42
C HIS A 149 -14.35 0.76 10.52
N THR A 150 -14.59 0.10 9.38
CA THR A 150 -14.95 -1.33 9.34
C THR A 150 -13.74 -2.24 9.57
N CYS A 151 -12.58 -1.90 9.02
CA CYS A 151 -11.42 -2.80 9.01
C CYS A 151 -10.41 -2.49 10.12
N ILE A 152 -10.35 -1.24 10.59
CA ILE A 152 -9.30 -0.73 11.48
C ILE A 152 -9.87 -0.44 12.86
N ASP A 153 -10.92 0.38 12.96
CA ASP A 153 -11.45 0.80 14.28
C ASP A 153 -12.20 -0.33 15.02
N GLN A 154 -12.82 -1.28 14.30
CA GLN A 154 -13.55 -2.41 14.89
C GLN A 154 -12.67 -3.42 15.68
N LYS A 155 -11.38 -3.13 15.89
CA LYS A 155 -10.46 -3.96 16.69
C LYS A 155 -9.70 -3.22 17.79
N LEU A 156 -10.25 -2.12 18.32
CA LEU A 156 -9.88 -1.64 19.66
C LEU A 156 -10.90 -2.20 20.66
N PRO A 157 -10.53 -3.08 21.60
CA PRO A 157 -11.40 -3.40 22.72
C PRO A 157 -11.74 -2.09 23.44
N GLN A 158 -13.02 -1.80 23.62
CA GLN A 158 -13.41 -0.80 24.61
C GLN A 158 -12.92 -1.33 25.97
N ALA A 159 -11.88 -0.70 26.50
CA ALA A 159 -11.49 -0.91 27.88
C ALA A 159 -12.71 -0.53 28.74
N SER A 160 -13.31 -1.54 29.36
CA SER A 160 -14.30 -1.39 30.43
C SER A 160 -13.59 -1.13 31.75
#